data_AF-A0A6J4QM86-F1
#
_entry.id   AF-A0A6J4QM86-F1
#
_cell.length_a   1.000
_cell.length_b   1.000
_cell.length_c   1.000
_cell.angle_alpha   90.00
_cell.angle_beta   90.00
_cell.angle_gamma   90.00
#
_symmetry.space_group_name_H-M   'P 1'
#
loop_
_entity.id
_entity.type
_entity.pdbx_description
1 polymer ?
#
loop_
_entity_poly.entity_id
_entity_poly.type
_entity_poly.pdbx_seq_one_letter_code
_entity_poly.pdbx_strand_id
1 'polypeptide(L)'
;MAGGLERRPLCPPVVDAGRGRAGVALAPASCEHATRMGSSGGTRTKATSGRMGGRGDAVRFYDPVIEASEHPIIAYHIPKYAVPVPADLVEALPFWGVKDSGGEPDYAEAVLKADKGVLVGTEDDVRGRVVAGAQGAISALANFVPEEVVALYESACSGDQARGKALAGVLSEARIRTKEHSSPAVLKRLAQERLGVPMGTVRPPFVPLPKGYDPRGVLRLMDVAI
;
A
#
# COMPACT_ATOMS: atom_id res chain seq x y z
N MET A 1 3.22 28.57 18.17
CA MET A 1 4.22 28.81 17.10
C MET A 1 5.12 27.59 17.00
N ALA A 2 4.74 26.64 16.15
CA ALA A 2 5.55 25.53 15.60
C ALA A 2 4.61 24.72 14.67
N GLY A 3 3.97 25.42 13.74
CA GLY A 3 3.15 24.82 12.69
C GLY A 3 3.92 24.94 11.40
N GLY A 4 4.53 23.85 10.95
CA GLY A 4 5.23 23.82 9.67
C GLY A 4 6.52 23.01 9.70
N LEU A 5 6.41 21.71 9.45
CA LEU A 5 7.27 20.95 8.51
C LEU A 5 6.83 19.47 8.42
N GLU A 6 5.55 19.17 8.25
CA GLU A 6 5.09 17.75 8.26
C GLU A 6 5.19 17.02 6.91
N ARG A 7 5.63 17.70 5.86
CA ARG A 7 6.04 17.07 4.60
C ARG A 7 7.25 17.79 4.02
N ARG A 8 8.46 17.40 4.44
CA ARG A 8 9.41 17.10 3.36
C ARG A 8 8.78 15.93 2.59
N PRO A 9 8.81 15.91 1.25
CA PRO A 9 8.36 14.75 0.48
C PRO A 9 9.32 13.59 0.78
N LEU A 10 9.19 13.02 1.98
CA LEU A 10 9.57 11.65 2.23
C LEU A 10 8.52 10.86 1.44
N CYS A 11 8.81 10.62 0.17
CA CYS A 11 8.52 9.30 -0.38
C CYS A 11 9.44 8.37 0.40
N PRO A 12 8.97 7.69 1.47
CA PRO A 12 9.84 6.73 2.11
C PRO A 12 10.24 5.72 1.02
N PRO A 13 11.52 5.36 0.91
CA PRO A 13 11.89 4.21 0.09
C PRO A 13 11.07 3.02 0.59
N VAL A 14 10.19 2.49 -0.26
CA VAL A 14 9.55 1.22 0.04
C VAL A 14 10.58 0.16 -0.27
N VAL A 15 11.10 -0.47 0.79
CA VAL A 15 12.04 -1.58 0.67
C VAL A 15 11.23 -2.82 0.35
N ASP A 16 11.45 -3.39 -0.83
CA ASP A 16 11.03 -4.74 -1.17
C ASP A 16 11.68 -5.74 -0.19
N ALA A 17 10.86 -6.40 0.63
CA ALA A 17 11.31 -7.39 1.61
C ALA A 17 12.01 -8.61 0.96
N GLY A 18 11.81 -8.84 -0.34
CA GLY A 18 12.39 -9.98 -1.05
C GLY A 18 13.71 -9.70 -1.79
N ARG A 19 14.00 -8.45 -2.21
CA ARG A 19 15.19 -8.14 -3.05
C ARG A 19 15.91 -6.84 -2.73
N GLY A 20 15.56 -6.12 -1.67
CA GLY A 20 16.35 -4.97 -1.19
C GLY A 20 16.43 -3.79 -2.16
N ARG A 21 15.50 -3.67 -3.13
CA ARG A 21 15.42 -2.49 -4.02
C ARG A 21 14.46 -1.48 -3.40
N ALA A 22 14.94 -0.26 -3.19
CA ALA A 22 14.11 0.88 -2.83
C ALA A 22 13.34 1.38 -4.06
N GLY A 23 12.02 1.40 -3.98
CA GLY A 23 11.14 1.99 -5.01
C GLY A 23 10.25 3.08 -4.43
N VAL A 24 9.82 4.00 -5.27
CA VAL A 24 8.81 5.01 -4.91
C VAL A 24 7.45 4.55 -5.42
N ALA A 25 6.52 4.28 -4.49
CA ALA A 25 5.14 3.93 -4.82
C ALA A 25 4.27 5.20 -4.91
N LEU A 26 3.70 5.46 -6.08
CA LEU A 26 2.86 6.64 -6.33
C LEU A 26 1.46 6.25 -6.76
N ALA A 27 0.45 6.76 -6.05
CA ALA A 27 -0.94 6.69 -6.48
C ALA A 27 -1.33 8.03 -7.14
N PRO A 28 -2.13 8.01 -8.22
CA PRO A 28 -2.70 9.23 -8.73
C PRO A 28 -3.69 9.77 -7.70
N ALA A 29 -3.49 11.01 -7.26
CA ALA A 29 -4.50 11.69 -6.45
C ALA A 29 -5.72 11.98 -7.32
N SER A 30 -6.93 11.88 -6.76
CA SER A 30 -8.08 12.59 -7.34
C SER A 30 -7.68 14.05 -7.48
N CYS A 31 -7.69 14.59 -8.71
CA CYS A 31 -7.29 15.97 -8.97
C CYS A 31 -8.26 16.96 -8.29
N GLU A 32 -7.99 17.28 -7.02
CA GLU A 32 -8.44 18.50 -6.36
C GLU A 32 -7.25 19.46 -6.26
N HIS A 33 -6.77 19.97 -7.40
CA HIS A 33 -5.81 21.08 -7.40
C HIS A 33 -6.56 22.40 -7.53
N ALA A 34 -6.58 23.17 -6.44
CA ALA A 34 -6.82 24.60 -6.48
C ALA A 34 -5.58 25.27 -7.10
N THR A 35 -5.72 25.85 -8.28
CA THR A 35 -4.69 26.71 -8.87
C THR A 35 -4.50 27.93 -7.98
N ARG A 36 -3.42 27.96 -7.19
CA ARG A 36 -3.00 29.17 -6.46
C ARG A 36 -2.17 30.04 -7.40
N MET A 37 -2.84 30.89 -8.18
CA MET A 37 -2.19 32.06 -8.78
C MET A 37 -2.36 33.22 -7.80
N GLY A 38 -1.24 33.74 -7.29
CA GLY A 38 -1.25 34.88 -6.39
C GLY A 38 -1.77 36.13 -7.09
N SER A 39 -2.83 36.71 -6.55
CA SER A 39 -2.94 38.15 -6.29
C SER A 39 -4.17 38.40 -5.42
N SER A 40 -4.04 39.37 -4.54
CA SER A 40 -5.02 39.82 -3.55
C SER A 40 -6.44 39.97 -4.08
N GLY A 41 -7.39 39.22 -3.52
CA GLY A 41 -8.83 39.40 -3.77
C GLY A 41 -9.61 38.12 -3.58
N GLY A 42 -10.43 38.06 -2.52
CA GLY A 42 -11.20 36.87 -2.16
C GLY A 42 -12.06 36.34 -3.31
N THR A 43 -11.78 35.11 -3.73
CA THR A 43 -12.66 34.33 -4.60
C THR A 43 -12.91 32.99 -3.92
N ARG A 44 -14.18 32.71 -3.62
CA ARG A 44 -14.65 31.39 -3.19
C ARG A 44 -14.34 30.41 -4.32
N THR A 45 -13.33 29.56 -4.14
CA THR A 45 -13.05 28.46 -5.05
C THR A 45 -14.19 27.44 -4.94
N LYS A 46 -15.01 27.33 -5.99
CA LYS A 46 -15.91 26.20 -6.18
C LYS A 46 -15.01 25.00 -6.48
N ALA A 47 -15.00 23.99 -5.60
CA ALA A 47 -14.33 22.73 -5.86
C ALA A 47 -14.96 22.10 -7.11
N THR A 48 -14.29 22.24 -8.26
CA THR A 48 -14.65 21.50 -9.47
C THR A 48 -13.95 20.16 -9.35
N SER A 49 -14.72 19.11 -9.08
CA SER A 49 -14.27 17.73 -9.15
C SER A 49 -13.84 17.42 -10.60
N GLY A 50 -12.56 17.61 -10.93
CA GLY A 50 -12.02 17.20 -12.21
C GLY A 50 -11.86 15.68 -12.20
N ARG A 51 -12.70 14.96 -12.94
CA ARG A 51 -12.39 13.57 -13.27
C ARG A 51 -11.17 13.56 -14.18
N MET A 52 -10.16 12.76 -13.85
CA MET A 52 -9.11 12.37 -14.79
C MET A 52 -9.80 11.73 -16.00
N GLY A 53 -9.81 12.41 -17.15
CA GLY A 53 -10.75 12.16 -18.25
C GLY A 53 -10.29 11.11 -19.26
N GLY A 54 -9.01 10.71 -19.21
CA GLY A 54 -8.46 9.69 -20.10
C GLY A 54 -6.96 9.47 -19.91
N ARG A 55 -6.38 8.56 -20.72
CA ARG A 55 -4.98 8.13 -20.65
C ARG A 55 -4.00 9.32 -20.67
N GLY A 56 -4.26 10.33 -21.50
CA GLY A 56 -3.41 11.52 -21.62
C GLY A 56 -3.32 12.36 -20.35
N ASP A 57 -4.36 12.41 -19.52
CA ASP A 57 -4.32 13.15 -18.26
C ASP A 57 -3.54 12.37 -17.19
N ALA A 58 -3.64 11.04 -17.21
CA ALA A 58 -2.86 10.17 -16.32
C ALA A 58 -1.36 10.22 -16.65
N VAL A 59 -0.97 10.27 -17.93
CA VAL A 59 0.44 10.48 -18.34
C VAL A 59 0.97 11.81 -17.80
N ARG A 60 0.25 12.92 -18.04
CA ARG A 60 0.62 14.25 -17.54
C ARG A 60 0.77 14.32 -16.01
N PHE A 61 0.04 13.49 -15.28
CA PHE A 61 0.19 13.39 -13.83
C PHE A 61 1.54 12.76 -13.45
N TYR A 62 2.00 11.75 -14.19
CA TYR A 62 3.24 11.02 -13.87
C TYR A 62 4.49 11.65 -14.47
N ASP A 63 4.40 12.41 -15.58
CA ASP A 63 5.56 13.00 -16.26
C ASP A 63 6.52 13.74 -15.32
N PRO A 64 6.07 14.66 -14.44
CA PRO A 64 6.99 15.40 -13.57
C PRO A 64 7.73 14.49 -12.57
N VAL A 65 7.09 13.39 -12.16
CA VAL A 65 7.69 12.43 -11.22
C VAL A 65 8.67 11.52 -11.92
N ILE A 66 8.35 11.11 -13.16
CA ILE A 66 9.25 10.34 -14.02
C ILE A 66 10.50 11.15 -14.34
N GLU A 67 10.35 12.42 -14.74
CA GLU A 67 11.47 13.30 -15.06
C GLU A 67 12.38 13.59 -13.86
N ALA A 68 11.80 13.70 -12.66
CA ALA A 68 12.56 14.03 -11.45
C ALA A 68 13.17 12.81 -10.73
N SER A 69 12.74 11.59 -11.04
CA SER A 69 13.15 10.38 -10.30
C SER A 69 14.38 9.72 -10.90
N GLU A 70 15.42 9.58 -10.08
CA GLU A 70 16.59 8.73 -10.38
C GLU A 70 16.39 7.26 -9.93
N HIS A 71 15.22 6.94 -9.37
CA HIS A 71 14.89 5.62 -8.84
C HIS A 71 13.78 4.92 -9.63
N PRO A 72 13.71 3.57 -9.57
CA PRO A 72 12.58 2.83 -10.10
C PRO A 72 11.26 3.29 -9.49
N ILE A 73 10.29 3.54 -10.37
CA ILE A 73 8.94 3.98 -9.99
C ILE A 73 8.02 2.76 -9.99
N ILE A 74 7.18 2.67 -8.95
CA ILE A 74 6.15 1.67 -8.82
C ILE A 74 4.80 2.40 -8.84
N ALA A 75 3.94 2.07 -9.79
CA ALA A 75 2.57 2.59 -9.80
C ALA A 75 1.80 2.01 -8.61
N TYR A 76 0.90 2.77 -8.01
CA TYR A 76 0.03 2.27 -6.94
C TYR A 76 -1.42 2.20 -7.41
N HIS A 77 -1.85 0.99 -7.74
CA HIS A 77 -3.23 0.70 -8.11
C HIS A 77 -4.06 0.42 -6.84
N ILE A 78 -4.90 1.38 -6.44
CA ILE A 78 -5.78 1.26 -5.27
C ILE A 78 -7.17 1.86 -5.54
N PRO A 79 -8.00 1.21 -6.38
CA PRO A 79 -9.26 1.76 -6.90
C PRO A 79 -10.27 2.11 -5.81
N LYS A 80 -10.14 1.51 -4.62
CA LYS A 80 -10.97 1.84 -3.44
C LYS A 80 -10.77 3.27 -2.93
N TYR A 81 -9.59 3.86 -3.10
CA TYR A 81 -9.23 5.15 -2.49
C TYR A 81 -8.68 6.18 -3.49
N ALA A 82 -8.32 5.76 -4.69
CA ALA A 82 -7.71 6.60 -5.72
C ALA A 82 -8.26 6.25 -7.10
N VAL A 83 -7.96 7.10 -8.09
CA VAL A 83 -8.25 6.81 -9.49
C VAL A 83 -7.53 5.50 -9.87
N PRO A 84 -8.23 4.50 -10.45
CA PRO A 84 -7.60 3.26 -10.88
C PRO A 84 -6.47 3.55 -11.86
N VAL A 85 -5.34 2.85 -11.71
CA VAL A 85 -4.23 2.90 -12.67
C VAL A 85 -4.43 1.80 -13.71
N PRO A 86 -4.74 2.12 -14.98
CA PRO A 86 -4.92 1.11 -16.03
C PRO A 86 -3.63 0.30 -16.30
N ALA A 87 -3.75 -0.98 -16.63
CA ALA A 87 -2.59 -1.85 -16.87
C ALA A 87 -1.79 -1.41 -18.12
N ASP A 88 -2.47 -0.94 -19.15
CA ASP A 88 -1.87 -0.38 -20.37
C ASP A 88 -1.04 0.89 -20.11
N LEU A 89 -1.37 1.65 -19.06
CA LEU A 89 -0.56 2.78 -18.59
C LEU A 89 0.68 2.29 -17.84
N VAL A 90 0.56 1.21 -17.05
CA VAL A 90 1.70 0.59 -16.37
C VAL A 90 2.71 0.04 -17.37
N GLU A 91 2.22 -0.54 -18.46
CA GLU A 91 3.03 -0.99 -19.60
C GLU A 91 3.72 0.19 -20.30
N ALA A 92 2.97 1.24 -20.65
CA ALA A 92 3.46 2.33 -21.49
C ALA A 92 4.46 3.28 -20.80
N LEU A 93 4.41 3.39 -19.46
CA LEU A 93 5.29 4.28 -18.70
C LEU A 93 6.52 3.52 -18.17
N PRO A 94 7.64 4.22 -17.87
CA PRO A 94 8.88 3.63 -17.37
C PRO A 94 8.78 3.20 -15.89
N PHE A 95 7.64 2.63 -15.50
CA PHE A 95 7.50 1.97 -14.21
C PHE A 95 8.21 0.62 -14.23
N TRP A 96 8.79 0.26 -13.09
CA TRP A 96 9.19 -1.12 -12.83
C TRP A 96 7.97 -2.04 -12.82
N GLY A 97 6.84 -1.54 -12.32
CA GLY A 97 5.60 -2.30 -12.19
C GLY A 97 4.58 -1.60 -11.31
N VAL A 98 3.76 -2.39 -10.62
CA VAL A 98 2.64 -1.92 -9.81
C VAL A 98 2.64 -2.54 -8.41
N LYS A 99 2.28 -1.75 -7.41
CA LYS A 99 1.68 -2.24 -6.17
C LYS A 99 0.18 -2.35 -6.39
N ASP A 100 -0.35 -3.55 -6.43
CA ASP A 100 -1.77 -3.79 -6.66
C ASP A 100 -2.52 -4.07 -5.34
N SER A 101 -3.37 -3.12 -4.95
CA SER A 101 -4.31 -3.22 -3.84
C SER A 101 -5.78 -3.30 -4.30
N GLY A 102 -6.05 -3.49 -5.59
CA GLY A 102 -7.40 -3.68 -6.15
C GLY A 102 -7.90 -5.12 -5.93
N GLY A 103 -7.03 -6.10 -6.16
CA GLY A 103 -7.32 -7.51 -5.89
C GLY A 103 -8.00 -8.24 -7.05
N GLU A 104 -8.12 -7.63 -8.22
CA GLU A 104 -8.62 -8.25 -9.45
C GLU A 104 -7.53 -9.16 -10.07
N PRO A 105 -7.76 -10.48 -10.20
CA PRO A 105 -6.76 -11.40 -10.75
C PRO A 105 -6.31 -11.03 -12.18
N ASP A 106 -7.26 -10.66 -13.02
CA ASP A 106 -7.02 -10.30 -14.42
C ASP A 106 -6.09 -9.07 -14.57
N TYR A 107 -6.14 -8.14 -13.60
CA TYR A 107 -5.28 -6.96 -13.62
C TYR A 107 -3.82 -7.34 -13.38
N ALA A 108 -3.57 -8.16 -12.36
CA ALA A 108 -2.24 -8.67 -12.03
C ALA A 108 -1.64 -9.44 -13.22
N GLU A 109 -2.44 -10.31 -13.83
CA GLU A 109 -2.03 -11.11 -14.99
C GLU A 109 -1.68 -10.23 -16.19
N ALA A 110 -2.48 -9.19 -16.47
CA ALA A 110 -2.19 -8.25 -17.55
C ALA A 110 -0.85 -7.52 -17.35
N VAL A 111 -0.56 -7.09 -16.12
CA VAL A 111 0.72 -6.43 -15.78
C VAL A 111 1.90 -7.39 -15.91
N LEU A 112 1.76 -8.64 -15.44
CA LEU A 112 2.80 -9.66 -15.57
C LEU A 112 3.06 -10.04 -17.05
N LYS A 113 2.02 -10.12 -17.88
CA LYS A 113 2.15 -10.36 -19.33
C LYS A 113 2.89 -9.25 -20.07
N ALA A 114 2.87 -8.03 -19.54
CA ALA A 114 3.61 -6.89 -20.06
C ALA A 114 5.07 -6.83 -19.57
N ASP A 115 5.59 -7.91 -18.96
CA ASP A 115 6.94 -7.99 -18.37
C ASP A 115 7.20 -6.91 -17.29
N LYS A 116 6.15 -6.58 -16.53
CA LYS A 116 6.20 -5.62 -15.41
C LYS A 116 6.07 -6.33 -14.07
N GLY A 117 6.62 -5.71 -13.03
CA GLY A 117 6.52 -6.21 -11.66
C GLY A 117 5.13 -6.02 -11.04
N VAL A 118 4.75 -6.93 -10.15
CA VAL A 118 3.56 -6.88 -9.32
C VAL A 118 3.97 -7.10 -7.86
N LEU A 119 3.67 -6.13 -7.01
CA LEU A 119 3.73 -6.25 -5.56
C LEU A 119 2.30 -6.29 -5.02
N VAL A 120 1.96 -7.37 -4.32
CA VAL A 120 0.63 -7.57 -3.77
C VAL A 120 0.41 -6.63 -2.59
N GLY A 121 -0.66 -5.85 -2.64
CA GLY A 121 -1.01 -4.86 -1.61
C GLY A 121 -2.14 -5.30 -0.67
N THR A 122 -2.58 -6.55 -0.75
CA THR A 122 -3.57 -7.16 0.14
C THR A 122 -3.14 -8.58 0.52
N GLU A 123 -3.18 -8.91 1.81
CA GLU A 123 -2.70 -10.18 2.35
C GLU A 123 -3.62 -11.36 2.04
N ASP A 124 -4.86 -11.09 1.59
CA ASP A 124 -5.89 -12.11 1.32
C ASP A 124 -5.46 -13.13 0.23
N ASP A 125 -4.59 -12.73 -0.70
CA ASP A 125 -4.17 -13.57 -1.84
C ASP A 125 -2.68 -13.37 -2.20
N VAL A 126 -1.82 -13.07 -1.23
CA VAL A 126 -0.36 -12.95 -1.49
C VAL A 126 0.18 -14.23 -2.10
N ARG A 127 -0.21 -15.38 -1.55
CA ARG A 127 0.30 -16.67 -1.97
C ARG A 127 -0.08 -17.02 -3.42
N GLY A 128 -1.37 -16.92 -3.76
CA GLY A 128 -1.82 -17.26 -5.12
C GLY A 128 -1.15 -16.40 -6.17
N ARG A 129 -0.99 -15.10 -5.86
CA ARG A 129 -0.34 -14.15 -6.76
C ARG A 129 1.17 -14.33 -6.88
N VAL A 130 1.86 -14.68 -5.81
CA VAL A 130 3.30 -15.01 -5.89
C VAL A 130 3.51 -16.28 -6.72
N VAL A 131 2.66 -17.30 -6.56
CA VAL A 131 2.68 -18.50 -7.41
C VAL A 131 2.40 -18.14 -8.88
N ALA A 132 1.56 -17.15 -9.15
CA ALA A 132 1.28 -16.65 -10.49
C ALA A 132 2.38 -15.74 -11.08
N GLY A 133 3.45 -15.44 -10.32
CA GLY A 133 4.61 -14.67 -10.81
C GLY A 133 4.77 -13.28 -10.19
N ALA A 134 3.92 -12.86 -9.25
CA ALA A 134 4.13 -11.62 -8.51
C ALA A 134 5.43 -11.69 -7.69
N GLN A 135 6.16 -10.58 -7.62
CA GLN A 135 7.52 -10.54 -7.07
C GLN A 135 7.55 -10.44 -5.54
N GLY A 136 6.43 -10.10 -4.90
CA GLY A 136 6.34 -10.00 -3.45
C GLY A 136 5.09 -9.27 -2.99
N ALA A 137 5.13 -8.73 -1.77
CA ALA A 137 4.03 -8.00 -1.17
C ALA A 137 4.50 -6.73 -0.46
N ILE A 138 3.70 -5.66 -0.53
CA ILE A 138 3.82 -4.49 0.36
C ILE A 138 2.67 -4.59 1.35
N SER A 139 2.99 -5.20 2.50
CA SER A 139 2.01 -5.61 3.51
C SER A 139 1.86 -4.57 4.63
N ALA A 140 0.62 -4.33 5.04
CA ALA A 140 0.34 -3.58 6.26
C ALA A 140 0.63 -4.42 7.52
N LEU A 141 0.34 -5.73 7.46
CA LEU A 141 0.57 -6.65 8.56
C LEU A 141 2.05 -6.80 8.91
N ALA A 142 2.95 -6.70 7.93
CA ALA A 142 4.40 -6.77 8.16
C ALA A 142 4.94 -5.72 9.16
N ASN A 143 4.17 -4.68 9.51
CA ASN A 143 4.52 -3.76 10.61
C ASN A 143 4.52 -4.42 11.99
N PHE A 144 3.80 -5.53 12.17
CA PHE A 144 3.72 -6.26 13.44
C PHE A 144 3.82 -7.77 13.29
N VAL A 145 3.82 -8.35 12.09
CA VAL A 145 4.02 -9.78 11.81
C VAL A 145 4.91 -10.01 10.59
N PRO A 146 6.14 -9.42 10.56
CA PRO A 146 6.99 -9.55 9.38
C PRO A 146 7.42 -10.99 9.12
N GLU A 147 7.70 -11.79 10.15
CA GLU A 147 8.19 -13.16 10.01
C GLU A 147 7.15 -14.06 9.35
N GLU A 148 5.87 -13.90 9.70
CA GLU A 148 4.75 -14.68 9.17
C GLU A 148 4.45 -14.30 7.71
N VAL A 149 4.57 -13.01 7.38
CA VAL A 149 4.44 -12.52 5.98
C VAL A 149 5.59 -13.05 5.12
N VAL A 150 6.82 -13.06 5.63
CA VAL A 150 7.99 -13.63 4.93
C VAL A 150 7.81 -15.14 4.77
N ALA A 151 7.40 -15.86 5.81
CA ALA A 151 7.14 -17.29 5.73
C ALA A 151 6.04 -17.64 4.71
N LEU A 152 5.02 -16.80 4.56
CA LEU A 152 4.00 -16.97 3.53
C LEU A 152 4.62 -16.85 2.13
N TYR A 153 5.45 -15.83 1.90
CA TYR A 153 6.17 -15.66 0.64
C TYR A 153 7.09 -16.86 0.34
N GLU A 154 7.92 -17.27 1.30
CA GLU A 154 8.82 -18.41 1.16
C GLU A 154 8.08 -19.71 0.84
N SER A 155 6.94 -19.95 1.51
CA SER A 155 6.09 -21.12 1.23
C SER A 155 5.51 -21.10 -0.20
N ALA A 156 5.23 -19.91 -0.73
CA ALA A 156 4.78 -19.75 -2.12
C ALA A 156 5.92 -20.07 -3.10
N CYS A 157 7.15 -19.59 -2.81
CA CYS A 157 8.33 -19.85 -3.62
C CYS A 157 8.79 -21.32 -3.59
N SER A 158 8.71 -21.98 -2.43
CA SER A 158 9.12 -23.38 -2.26
C SER A 158 8.05 -24.39 -2.68
N GLY A 159 6.82 -23.94 -2.93
CA GLY A 159 5.69 -24.80 -3.26
C GLY A 159 5.06 -25.52 -2.06
N ASP A 160 5.40 -25.16 -0.82
CA ASP A 160 4.82 -25.72 0.40
C ASP A 160 3.36 -25.29 0.57
N GLN A 161 2.46 -26.11 0.01
CA GLN A 161 1.02 -25.87 0.01
C GLN A 161 0.43 -25.86 1.42
N ALA A 162 0.92 -26.72 2.31
CA ALA A 162 0.34 -26.91 3.63
C ALA A 162 0.67 -25.71 4.53
N ARG A 163 1.96 -25.36 4.63
CA ARG A 163 2.42 -24.20 5.38
C ARG A 163 1.83 -22.91 4.83
N GLY A 164 1.82 -22.74 3.50
CA GLY A 164 1.29 -21.54 2.87
C GLY A 164 -0.21 -21.33 3.10
N LYS A 165 -1.02 -22.40 3.10
CA LYS A 165 -2.46 -22.30 3.39
C LYS A 165 -2.72 -21.95 4.86
N ALA A 166 -1.96 -22.54 5.79
CA ALA A 166 -2.09 -22.23 7.21
C ALA A 166 -1.76 -20.76 7.49
N LEU A 167 -0.62 -20.28 6.98
CA LEU A 167 -0.19 -18.89 7.13
C LEU A 167 -1.17 -17.90 6.47
N ALA A 168 -1.66 -18.22 5.27
CA ALA A 168 -2.65 -17.38 4.60
C ALA A 168 -3.94 -17.24 5.42
N GLY A 169 -4.42 -18.33 6.02
CA GLY A 169 -5.61 -18.31 6.89
C GLY A 169 -5.42 -17.41 8.12
N VAL A 170 -4.28 -17.57 8.81
CA VAL A 170 -3.93 -16.79 10.00
C VAL A 170 -3.78 -15.29 9.68
N LEU A 171 -3.06 -14.96 8.60
CA LEU A 171 -2.87 -13.57 8.17
C LEU A 171 -4.18 -12.93 7.68
N SER A 172 -5.04 -13.68 7.01
CA SER A 172 -6.37 -13.21 6.59
C SER A 172 -7.24 -12.87 7.80
N GLU A 173 -7.28 -13.74 8.82
CA GLU A 173 -7.99 -13.45 10.07
C GLU A 173 -7.42 -12.21 10.75
N ALA A 174 -6.10 -12.12 10.93
CA ALA A 174 -5.46 -10.94 11.53
C ALA A 174 -5.81 -9.65 10.77
N ARG A 175 -5.82 -9.69 9.43
CA ARG A 175 -6.23 -8.57 8.60
C ARG A 175 -7.67 -8.14 8.85
N ILE A 176 -8.60 -9.08 9.00
CA ILE A 176 -9.99 -8.77 9.35
C ILE A 176 -10.04 -8.03 10.69
N ARG A 177 -9.30 -8.50 11.70
CA ARG A 177 -9.23 -7.84 13.01
C ARG A 177 -8.67 -6.43 12.95
N THR A 178 -7.75 -6.14 12.02
CA THR A 178 -7.25 -4.75 11.84
C THR A 178 -8.32 -3.75 11.40
N LYS A 179 -9.48 -4.22 10.93
CA LYS A 179 -10.59 -3.38 10.46
C LYS A 179 -11.67 -3.13 11.52
N GLU A 180 -11.56 -3.71 12.72
CA GLU A 180 -12.52 -3.49 13.82
C GLU A 180 -12.62 -2.01 14.24
N HIS A 181 -11.51 -1.29 14.09
CA HIS A 181 -11.41 0.15 14.32
C HIS A 181 -10.63 0.81 13.17
N SER A 182 -10.22 2.06 13.37
CA SER A 182 -9.28 2.71 12.45
C SER A 182 -8.03 1.84 12.25
N SER A 183 -7.86 1.30 11.04
CA SER A 183 -6.79 0.35 10.73
C SER A 183 -5.38 0.88 11.08
N PRO A 184 -5.01 2.15 10.79
CA PRO A 184 -3.76 2.72 11.27
C PRO A 184 -3.63 2.73 12.80
N ALA A 185 -4.72 2.92 13.55
CA ALA A 185 -4.69 2.91 15.00
C ALA A 185 -4.47 1.49 15.54
N VAL A 186 -5.16 0.50 14.97
CA VAL A 186 -4.99 -0.93 15.31
C VAL A 186 -3.58 -1.40 15.00
N LEU A 187 -3.08 -1.17 13.79
CA LEU A 187 -1.73 -1.57 13.36
C LEU A 187 -0.64 -1.01 14.28
N LYS A 188 -0.72 0.29 14.61
CA LYS A 188 0.22 0.93 15.53
C LYS A 188 0.15 0.32 16.93
N ARG A 189 -1.04 -0.03 17.42
CA ARG A 189 -1.21 -0.68 18.72
C ARG A 189 -0.66 -2.10 18.74
N LEU A 190 -0.89 -2.88 17.67
CA LEU A 190 -0.35 -4.23 17.52
C LEU A 190 1.18 -4.21 17.46
N ALA A 191 1.75 -3.31 16.66
CA ALA A 191 3.19 -3.13 16.56
C ALA A 191 3.80 -2.68 17.90
N GLN A 192 3.17 -1.73 18.60
CA GLN A 192 3.61 -1.31 19.93
C GLN A 192 3.60 -2.46 20.93
N GLU A 193 2.53 -3.28 20.93
CA GLU A 193 2.41 -4.42 21.84
C GLU A 193 3.48 -5.49 21.57
N ARG A 194 3.72 -5.84 20.29
CA ARG A 194 4.73 -6.85 19.94
C ARG A 194 6.17 -6.36 20.13
N LEU A 195 6.45 -5.11 19.75
CA LEU A 195 7.81 -4.57 19.74
C LEU A 195 8.22 -3.92 21.07
N GLY A 196 7.26 -3.65 21.96
CA GLY A 196 7.51 -2.94 23.22
C GLY A 196 7.89 -1.46 23.06
N VAL A 197 7.78 -0.91 21.84
CA VAL A 197 8.14 0.47 21.52
C VAL A 197 6.90 1.33 21.38
N PRO A 198 6.81 2.49 22.06
CA PRO A 198 5.69 3.41 21.90
C PRO A 198 5.50 3.87 20.45
N MET A 199 4.33 3.59 19.87
CA MET A 199 3.99 4.03 18.51
C MET A 199 3.15 5.31 18.50
N GLY A 200 2.65 5.73 19.67
CA GLY A 200 1.76 6.88 19.81
C GLY A 200 0.37 6.63 19.19
N THR A 201 -0.39 7.70 18.99
CA THR A 201 -1.77 7.64 18.49
C THR A 201 -1.87 8.00 17.00
N VAL A 202 -3.08 8.00 16.46
CA VAL A 202 -3.40 8.51 15.12
C VAL A 202 -3.75 9.99 15.17
N ARG A 203 -3.49 10.70 14.07
CA ARG A 203 -3.90 12.09 13.90
C ARG A 203 -5.32 12.17 13.32
N PRO A 204 -6.12 13.19 13.66
CA PRO A 204 -7.38 13.47 12.97
C PRO A 204 -7.19 13.52 11.44
N PRO A 205 -8.18 13.05 10.65
CA PRO A 205 -9.53 12.67 11.04
C PRO A 205 -9.66 11.24 11.59
N PHE A 206 -8.56 10.48 11.73
CA PHE A 206 -8.64 9.15 12.32
C PHE A 206 -8.93 9.22 13.82
N VAL A 207 -9.77 8.29 14.28
CA VAL A 207 -10.18 8.18 15.68
C VAL A 207 -9.23 7.23 16.42
N PRO A 208 -8.67 7.63 17.58
CA PRO A 208 -7.89 6.74 18.43
C PRO A 208 -8.65 5.48 18.86
N LEU A 209 -7.91 4.45 19.27
CA LEU A 209 -8.52 3.24 19.82
C LEU A 209 -9.24 3.52 21.15
N PRO A 210 -10.34 2.81 21.44
CA PRO A 210 -10.94 2.81 22.77
C PRO A 210 -9.93 2.36 23.83
N LYS A 211 -10.04 2.92 25.05
CA LYS A 211 -9.12 2.60 26.17
C LYS A 211 -9.03 1.11 26.51
N GLY A 212 -10.10 0.34 26.26
CA GLY A 212 -10.19 -1.09 26.56
C GLY A 212 -9.83 -2.02 25.40
N TYR A 213 -9.31 -1.51 24.28
CA TYR A 213 -8.92 -2.36 23.15
C TYR A 213 -7.77 -3.30 23.54
N ASP A 214 -7.96 -4.61 23.39
CA ASP A 214 -6.96 -5.64 23.68
C ASP A 214 -6.28 -6.14 22.39
N PRO A 215 -5.04 -5.73 22.08
CA PRO A 215 -4.31 -6.19 20.90
C PRO A 215 -3.90 -7.67 20.96
N ARG A 216 -3.83 -8.27 22.15
CA ARG A 216 -3.26 -9.62 22.35
C ARG A 216 -4.12 -10.70 21.70
N GLY A 217 -5.42 -10.45 21.51
CA GLY A 217 -6.30 -11.35 20.78
C GLY A 217 -5.83 -11.61 19.35
N VAL A 218 -5.35 -10.57 18.66
CA VAL A 218 -4.82 -10.67 17.30
C VAL A 218 -3.44 -11.31 17.30
N LEU A 219 -2.57 -10.95 18.24
CA LEU A 219 -1.21 -11.49 18.31
C LEU A 219 -1.20 -13.00 18.58
N ARG A 220 -2.13 -13.51 19.41
CA ARG A 220 -2.26 -14.95 19.68
C ARG A 220 -2.61 -15.80 18.45
N LEU A 221 -3.10 -15.20 17.37
CA LEU A 221 -3.32 -15.92 16.11
C LEU A 221 -1.99 -16.44 15.52
N MET A 222 -0.88 -15.75 15.81
CA MET A 222 0.44 -16.02 15.25
C MET A 222 1.19 -17.11 16.04
N ASP A 223 0.88 -17.26 17.34
CA ASP A 223 1.48 -18.28 18.22
C ASP A 223 1.16 -19.72 17.77
N VAL A 224 0.17 -19.90 16.89
CA VAL A 224 -0.30 -21.20 16.40
C VAL A 224 0.20 -21.50 14.97
N ALA A 225 0.89 -20.55 14.34
CA ALA A 225 1.18 -20.57 12.91
C ALA A 225 2.62 -20.97 12.53
N ILE A 226 3.51 -21.09 13.51
CA ILE A 226 4.94 -21.41 13.33
C ILE A 226 5.29 -22.70 14.07
#